data_AF-A0A538KZV5-F1
#
_entry.id   AF-A0A538KZV5-F1
#
_cell.length_a   1.000
_cell.length_b   1.000
_cell.length_c   1.000
_cell.angle_alpha   90.00
_cell.angle_beta   90.00
_cell.angle_gamma   90.00
#
_symmetry.space_group_name_H-M   'P 1'
#
loop_
_entity.id
_entity.type
_entity.pdbx_description
1 polymer ?
#
loop_
_entity_poly.entity_id
_entity_poly.type
_entity_poly.pdbx_seq_one_letter_code
_entity_poly.pdbx_strand_id
1 'polypeptide(L)'
;MLAGEALLIVEGQERPLEQWDFVHCPPETRHVLVGAGDGPCVILAASSRQFQKDGPWGFYGADETARRYKASSPEDTQDGEIAYARFPPSRPARYRDGLLPR
;
A
#
# COMPACT_ATOMS: atom_id res chain seq x y z
N MET A 1 -7.94 -9.34 -1.96
CA MET A 1 -8.39 -8.58 -3.15
C MET A 1 -9.90 -8.71 -3.28
N LEU A 2 -10.64 -7.62 -3.47
CA LEU A 2 -12.10 -7.66 -3.66
C LEU A 2 -12.52 -7.51 -5.13
N ALA A 3 -11.76 -6.76 -5.93
CA ALA A 3 -12.00 -6.56 -7.36
C ALA A 3 -10.73 -6.04 -8.05
N GLY A 4 -10.60 -6.32 -9.34
CA GLY A 4 -9.44 -5.93 -10.15
C GLY A 4 -8.17 -6.72 -9.82
N GLU A 5 -7.05 -6.24 -10.33
CA GLU A 5 -5.72 -6.84 -10.18
C GLU A 5 -4.80 -5.89 -9.41
N ALA A 6 -3.87 -6.45 -8.64
CA ALA A 6 -2.83 -5.68 -7.97
C ALA A 6 -1.50 -6.41 -8.05
N LEU A 7 -0.41 -5.66 -7.95
CA LEU A 7 0.91 -6.20 -7.69
C LEU A 7 1.25 -5.98 -6.22
N LEU A 8 1.42 -7.06 -5.48
CA LEU A 8 2.02 -7.02 -4.15
C LEU A 8 3.53 -7.06 -4.30
N ILE A 9 4.21 -6.09 -3.70
CA ILE A 9 5.65 -6.11 -3.51
C ILE A 9 5.86 -6.44 -2.04
N VAL A 10 6.34 -7.65 -1.75
CA VAL A 10 6.53 -8.16 -0.38
C VAL A 10 7.96 -8.64 -0.22
N GLU A 11 8.67 -8.10 0.78
CA GLU A 11 10.10 -8.39 1.01
C GLU A 11 10.95 -8.26 -0.27
N GLY A 12 10.68 -7.21 -1.06
CA GLY A 12 11.36 -6.92 -2.33
C GLY A 12 10.96 -7.83 -3.50
N GLN A 13 10.03 -8.76 -3.32
CA GLN A 13 9.55 -9.69 -4.35
C GLN A 13 8.19 -9.27 -4.92
N GLU A 14 8.05 -9.36 -6.23
CA GLU A 14 6.80 -9.10 -6.95
C GLU A 14 5.89 -10.34 -6.93
N ARG A 15 4.62 -10.15 -6.54
CA ARG A 15 3.58 -11.18 -6.50
C ARG A 15 2.30 -10.60 -7.10
N PRO A 16 1.87 -11.05 -8.29
CA PRO A 16 0.57 -10.64 -8.82
C PRO A 16 -0.53 -11.17 -7.90
N LEU A 17 -1.57 -10.37 -7.73
CA LEU A 17 -2.78 -10.71 -6.99
C LEU A 17 -4.00 -10.52 -7.87
N GLU A 18 -4.87 -11.52 -7.88
CA GLU A 18 -6.16 -11.50 -8.56
C GLU A 18 -7.33 -11.43 -7.57
N GLN A 19 -8.55 -11.31 -8.09
CA GLN A 19 -9.75 -11.22 -7.25
C GLN A 19 -9.83 -12.42 -6.30
N TRP A 20 -10.17 -12.15 -5.04
CA TRP A 20 -10.29 -13.13 -3.96
C TRP A 20 -8.99 -13.68 -3.38
N ASP A 21 -7.84 -13.26 -3.90
CA ASP A 21 -6.58 -13.56 -3.23
C ASP A 21 -6.54 -12.98 -1.82
N PHE A 22 -6.11 -13.81 -0.88
CA PHE A 22 -5.91 -13.46 0.51
C PHE A 22 -4.41 -13.48 0.83
N VAL A 23 -3.94 -12.39 1.42
CA VAL A 23 -2.55 -12.23 1.83
C VAL A 23 -2.51 -11.94 3.32
N HIS A 24 -1.70 -12.71 4.04
CA HIS A 24 -1.35 -12.42 5.43
C HIS A 24 0.07 -11.86 5.49
N CYS A 25 0.20 -10.66 6.04
CA CYS A 25 1.48 -10.04 6.35
C CYS A 25 1.65 -10.06 7.88
N PRO A 26 2.52 -10.92 8.43
CA PRO A 26 2.93 -10.82 9.83
C PRO A 26 3.44 -9.41 10.17
N PRO A 27 3.52 -9.05 11.47
CA PRO A 27 4.15 -7.81 11.89
C PRO A 27 5.52 -7.63 11.23
N GLU A 28 5.87 -6.38 10.90
CA GLU A 28 7.14 -5.98 10.27
C GLU A 28 7.37 -6.46 8.84
N THR A 29 6.46 -7.26 8.26
CA THR A 29 6.54 -7.62 6.83
C THR A 29 6.51 -6.35 5.99
N ARG A 30 7.57 -6.11 5.21
CA ARG A 30 7.67 -5.01 4.26
C ARG A 30 6.76 -5.32 3.08
N HIS A 31 5.73 -4.51 2.91
CA HIS A 31 4.78 -4.69 1.82
C HIS A 31 4.26 -3.36 1.29
N VAL A 32 4.00 -3.32 -0.02
CA VAL A 32 3.21 -2.28 -0.67
C VAL A 32 2.38 -2.89 -1.78
N LEU A 33 1.18 -2.35 -2.00
CA LEU A 33 0.28 -2.77 -3.08
C LEU A 33 0.27 -1.68 -4.15
N VAL A 34 0.42 -2.11 -5.40
CA VAL A 34 0.34 -1.26 -6.58
C VAL A 34 -0.85 -1.74 -7.41
N GLY A 35 -1.72 -0.81 -7.82
CA GLY A 35 -2.81 -1.16 -8.74
C GLY A 35 -2.25 -1.67 -10.07
N ALA A 36 -2.80 -2.78 -10.56
CA ALA A 36 -2.39 -3.41 -11.82
C ALA A 36 -3.58 -3.57 -12.77
N GLY A 37 -3.29 -3.97 -14.00
CA GLY A 37 -4.27 -4.11 -15.07
C GLY A 37 -4.78 -2.76 -15.61
N ASP A 38 -5.92 -2.80 -16.30
CA ASP A 38 -6.48 -1.66 -17.04
C ASP A 38 -7.53 -0.85 -16.24
N GLY A 39 -7.77 -1.20 -14.97
CA GLY A 39 -8.89 -0.66 -14.19
C GLY A 39 -8.59 -0.46 -12.70
N PRO A 40 -9.58 0.03 -11.93
CA PRO A 40 -9.43 0.19 -10.50
C PRO A 40 -9.34 -1.16 -9.79
N CYS A 41 -8.48 -1.24 -8.78
CA CYS A 41 -8.40 -2.38 -7.87
C CYS A 41 -9.01 -2.01 -6.50
N VAL A 42 -9.71 -2.95 -5.87
CA VAL A 42 -10.31 -2.77 -4.54
C VAL A 42 -9.67 -3.74 -3.56
N ILE A 43 -9.06 -3.21 -2.52
CA ILE A 43 -8.37 -3.96 -1.47
C ILE A 43 -9.07 -3.69 -0.14
N LEU A 44 -9.38 -4.76 0.59
CA LEU A 44 -9.76 -4.70 2.00
C LEU A 44 -8.54 -5.10 2.83
N ALA A 45 -8.04 -4.16 3.65
CA ALA A 45 -6.94 -4.39 4.56
C ALA A 45 -7.42 -4.24 6.01
N ALA A 46 -7.12 -5.25 6.84
CA ALA A 46 -7.46 -5.27 8.25
C ALA A 46 -6.21 -5.59 9.08
N SER A 47 -6.05 -4.91 10.21
CA SER A 47 -4.98 -5.15 11.18
C SER A 47 -5.50 -4.81 12.57
N SER A 48 -5.05 -5.53 13.60
CA SER A 48 -5.43 -5.23 15.00
C SER A 48 -4.93 -3.86 15.45
N ARG A 49 -3.82 -3.38 14.84
CA ARG A 49 -3.13 -2.12 15.20
C ARG A 49 -2.84 -1.98 16.70
N GLN A 50 -2.80 -3.11 17.43
CA GLN A 50 -2.82 -3.15 18.90
C GLN A 50 -1.67 -2.35 19.53
N PHE A 51 -0.50 -2.37 18.91
CA PHE A 51 0.71 -1.72 19.43
C PHE A 51 0.95 -0.32 18.87
N GLN A 52 0.10 0.19 17.97
CA GLN A 52 0.34 1.47 17.28
C GLN A 52 0.40 2.68 18.23
N LYS A 53 -0.20 2.58 19.43
CA LYS A 53 -0.24 3.67 20.42
C LYS A 53 1.04 3.83 21.25
N ASP A 54 1.88 2.79 21.37
CA ASP A 54 3.01 2.75 22.30
C ASP A 54 4.34 2.62 21.53
N GLY A 55 4.99 3.75 21.25
CA GLY A 55 6.29 3.80 20.56
C GLY A 55 6.15 3.90 19.04
N PRO A 56 7.27 4.09 18.31
CA PRO A 56 7.18 4.17 16.87
C PRO A 56 6.89 2.79 16.28
N TRP A 57 5.67 2.62 15.77
CA TRP A 57 5.22 1.41 15.12
C TRP A 57 4.86 1.68 13.66
N GLY A 58 5.47 0.87 12.78
CA GLY A 58 5.41 1.04 11.34
C GLY A 58 6.57 1.88 10.83
N PHE A 59 7.19 1.40 9.74
CA PHE A 59 8.18 2.13 8.97
C PHE A 59 7.68 2.26 7.54
N TYR A 60 7.94 3.41 6.94
CA TYR A 60 7.92 3.57 5.50
C TYR A 60 9.25 3.06 4.96
N GLY A 61 9.22 1.89 4.32
CA GLY A 61 10.42 1.27 3.78
C GLY A 61 10.83 1.85 2.42
N ALA A 62 12.12 2.02 2.23
CA ALA A 62 12.73 2.25 0.93
C ALA A 62 13.04 0.89 0.28
N ASP A 63 12.52 0.67 -0.93
CA ASP A 63 12.63 -0.61 -1.62
C ASP A 63 12.87 -0.39 -3.13
N GLU A 64 13.88 -1.06 -3.67
CA GLU A 64 14.26 -0.90 -5.08
C GLU A 64 13.18 -1.38 -6.05
N THR A 65 12.51 -2.49 -5.73
CA THR A 65 11.43 -3.04 -6.54
C THR A 65 10.24 -2.08 -6.54
N ALA A 66 9.83 -1.57 -5.38
CA ALA A 66 8.74 -0.61 -5.23
C ALA A 66 9.04 0.75 -5.90
N ARG A 67 10.31 1.18 -5.97
CA ARG A 67 10.71 2.40 -6.69
C ARG A 67 10.33 2.35 -8.17
N ARG A 68 10.39 1.18 -8.81
CA ARG A 68 9.99 0.99 -10.22
C ARG A 68 8.54 1.39 -10.48
N TYR A 69 7.70 1.29 -9.46
CA TYR A 69 6.27 1.62 -9.51
C TYR A 69 5.92 2.94 -8.80
N LYS A 70 6.92 3.75 -8.44
CA LYS A 70 6.73 4.99 -7.65
C LYS A 70 6.01 4.73 -6.31
N ALA A 71 6.20 3.54 -5.74
CA ALA A 71 5.52 3.06 -4.53
C ALA A 71 6.45 2.93 -3.31
N SER A 72 7.71 3.38 -3.41
CA SER A 72 8.69 3.37 -2.32
C SER A 72 8.74 4.68 -1.54
N SER A 73 9.12 4.63 -0.26
CA SER A 73 9.66 5.79 0.46
C SER A 73 11.01 6.22 -0.14
N PRO A 74 11.42 7.51 -0.06
CA PRO A 74 12.78 7.89 -0.44
C PRO A 74 13.85 7.17 0.39
N GLU A 75 13.62 7.06 1.70
CA GLU A 75 14.48 6.41 2.70
C GLU A 75 13.64 5.66 3.74
N ASP A 76 14.27 4.76 4.49
CA ASP A 76 13.63 4.10 5.64
C ASP A 76 13.34 5.18 6.70
N THR A 77 12.05 5.41 6.98
CA THR A 77 11.64 6.49 7.88
C THR A 77 10.35 6.16 8.62
N GLN A 78 10.16 6.83 9.76
CA GLN A 78 8.90 6.86 10.49
C GLN A 78 8.18 8.21 10.32
N ASP A 79 8.82 9.16 9.65
CA ASP A 79 8.27 10.47 9.36
C ASP A 79 7.41 10.41 8.10
N GLY A 80 6.10 10.61 8.28
CA GLY A 80 5.15 10.66 7.18
C GLY A 80 5.41 11.82 6.21
N GLU A 81 5.96 12.95 6.68
CA GLU A 81 6.29 14.09 5.83
C GLU A 81 7.41 13.74 4.86
N ILE A 82 8.40 12.95 5.30
CA ILE A 82 9.46 12.43 4.43
C ILE A 82 8.88 11.38 3.46
N ALA A 83 8.14 10.40 3.98
CA ALA A 83 7.61 9.30 3.19
C ALA A 83 6.67 9.77 2.05
N TYR A 84 5.87 10.80 2.33
CA TYR A 84 4.86 11.32 1.41
C TYR A 84 5.24 12.67 0.77
N ALA A 85 6.45 13.21 0.99
CA ALA A 85 6.91 14.51 0.49
C ALA A 85 6.62 14.78 -1.00
N ARG A 86 6.60 13.71 -1.81
CA ARG A 86 6.36 13.78 -3.26
C ARG A 86 4.89 13.98 -3.66
N PHE A 87 3.95 13.84 -2.73
CA PHE A 87 2.52 13.96 -2.98
C PHE A 87 1.98 15.27 -2.43
N PRO A 88 0.94 15.86 -3.06
CA PRO A 88 0.22 16.97 -2.46
C PRO A 88 -0.47 16.51 -1.16
N PRO A 89 -0.69 17.42 -0.19
CA PRO A 89 -1.42 17.10 1.03
C PRO A 89 -2.79 16.48 0.74
N SER A 90 -3.15 15.45 1.50
CA SER A 90 -4.46 14.80 1.40
C SER A 90 -5.57 15.81 1.69
N ARG A 91 -6.66 15.71 0.94
CA ARG A 91 -7.85 16.55 1.10
C ARG A 91 -9.10 15.68 1.04
N PRO A 92 -10.12 15.95 1.88
CA PRO A 92 -11.41 15.31 1.73
C PRO A 92 -11.96 15.51 0.31
N ALA A 93 -12.49 14.44 -0.27
CA ALA A 93 -13.09 14.46 -1.61
C ALA A 93 -14.45 13.77 -1.58
N ARG A 94 -15.38 14.24 -2.40
CA ARG A 94 -16.64 13.52 -2.66
C ARG A 94 -16.36 12.28 -3.50
N TYR A 95 -17.16 11.25 -3.29
CA TYR A 95 -17.19 10.11 -4.20
C TYR A 95 -17.47 10.57 -5.63
N ARG A 96 -16.81 9.93 -6.60
CA ARG A 96 -16.97 10.16 -8.03
C ARG A 96 -17.27 8.83 -8.69
N ASP A 97 -18.20 8.83 -9.63
CA ASP A 97 -18.54 7.62 -10.39
C ASP A 97 -17.29 7.06 -11.07
N GLY A 98 -17.13 5.74 -11.01
CA GLY A 98 -15.98 5.01 -11.56
C GLY A 98 -14.79 4.84 -10.61
N LEU A 99 -14.83 5.40 -9.39
CA LEU A 99 -13.79 5.13 -8.38
C LEU A 99 -13.88 3.72 -7.79
N LEU A 100 -15.06 3.13 -7.80
CA LEU A 100 -15.26 1.71 -7.45
C LEU A 100 -15.85 0.99 -8.66
N PRO A 101 -15.53 -0.31 -8.84
CA PRO A 101 -16.21 -1.16 -9.81
C PRO A 101 -17.73 -1.12 -9.60
N ARG A 102 -18.48 -1.29 -10.70
CA ARG A 102 -19.94 -1.35 -10.67
C ARG A 102 -20.46 -2.66 -10.12
#